data_AF-A0A8X6LLS4-F1
#
_entry.id   AF-A0A8X6LLS4-F1
#
_cell.length_a   1.000
_cell.length_b   1.000
_cell.length_c   1.000
_cell.angle_alpha   90.00
_cell.angle_beta   90.00
_cell.angle_gamma   90.00
#
_symmetry.space_group_name_H-M   'P 1'
#
loop_
_entity.id
_entity.type
_entity.pdbx_description
1 polymer ?
#
loop_
_entity_poly.entity_id
_entity_poly.type
_entity_poly.pdbx_seq_one_letter_code
_entity_poly.pdbx_strand_id
1 'polypeptide(L)'
;MADHSELINELSQIDKMTTQERLKLAKRRRMQQLKKWSQREKEYNSNKRKKEILLAKKGKRTDYKVHFVPSVMLLEAAARNDIEEGK
;
A
#
# COMPACT_ATOMS: atom_id res chain seq x y z
N MET A 1 -2.98 4.70 11.70
CA MET A 1 -2.78 6.08 11.18
C MET A 1 -3.03 7.03 12.34
N ALA A 2 -2.83 8.35 12.20
CA ALA A 2 -3.31 9.26 13.25
C ALA A 2 -4.82 9.44 13.07
N ASP A 3 -5.56 9.49 14.16
CA ASP A 3 -7.01 9.66 14.10
C ASP A 3 -7.37 11.10 13.77
N HIS A 4 -8.58 11.30 13.24
CA HIS A 4 -9.06 12.63 12.87
C HIS A 4 -9.05 13.59 14.07
N SER A 5 -9.47 13.12 15.25
CA SER A 5 -9.45 13.91 16.49
C SER A 5 -8.03 14.35 16.89
N GLU A 6 -7.04 13.45 16.77
CA GLU A 6 -5.63 13.79 17.03
C GLU A 6 -5.12 14.88 16.08
N LEU A 7 -5.48 14.78 14.80
CA LEU A 7 -5.12 15.76 13.77
C LEU A 7 -5.71 17.14 14.08
N ILE A 8 -7.00 17.20 14.43
CA ILE A 8 -7.69 18.46 14.75
C ILE A 8 -7.09 19.12 15.99
N ASN A 9 -6.80 18.35 17.04
CA ASN A 9 -6.20 18.89 18.26
C ASN A 9 -4.82 19.52 18.00
N GLU A 10 -4.01 18.87 17.16
CA GLU A 10 -2.67 19.33 16.82
C GLU A 10 -2.68 20.61 15.96
N LEU A 11 -3.74 20.87 15.18
CA LEU A 11 -3.84 22.11 14.38
C LEU A 11 -3.72 23.37 15.24
N SER A 12 -4.35 23.37 16.42
CA SER A 12 -4.27 24.51 17.36
C SER A 12 -2.85 24.77 17.90
N GLN A 13 -2.02 23.71 17.96
CA GLN A 13 -0.62 23.81 18.36
C GLN A 13 0.25 24.29 17.21
N ILE A 14 0.01 23.77 16.00
CA ILE A 14 0.73 24.12 14.77
C ILE A 14 0.61 25.62 14.45
N ASP A 15 -0.54 26.23 14.74
CA ASP A 15 -0.77 27.65 14.49
C ASP A 15 0.17 28.56 15.30
N LYS A 16 0.58 28.11 16.49
CA LYS A 16 1.49 28.82 17.38
C LYS A 16 2.97 28.57 17.07
N MET A 17 3.28 27.67 16.14
CA MET A 17 4.64 27.24 15.82
C MET A 17 5.27 28.11 14.72
N THR A 18 6.56 28.36 14.84
CA THR A 18 7.34 28.97 13.76
C THR A 18 7.40 28.03 12.54
N THR A 19 7.72 28.58 11.37
CA THR A 19 7.86 27.79 10.15
C THR A 19 8.89 26.66 10.28
N GLN A 20 10.00 26.89 10.99
CA GLN A 20 11.03 25.86 11.20
C GLN A 20 10.52 24.70 12.06
N GLU A 21 9.80 25.00 13.14
CA GLU A 21 9.23 23.97 14.02
C GLU A 21 8.16 23.16 13.28
N ARG A 22 7.32 23.81 12.47
CA ARG A 22 6.33 23.14 11.62
C ARG A 22 6.99 22.16 10.64
N LEU A 23 8.09 22.56 10.01
CA LEU A 23 8.86 21.67 9.13
C LEU A 23 9.45 20.47 9.88
N LYS A 24 10.00 20.68 11.08
CA LYS A 24 10.52 19.60 11.92
C LYS A 24 9.42 18.61 12.32
N LEU A 25 8.25 19.11 12.71
CA LEU A 25 7.08 18.30 13.04
C LEU A 25 6.59 17.48 11.84
N ALA A 26 6.46 18.11 10.67
CA ALA A 26 6.03 17.44 9.45
C ALA A 26 6.97 16.29 9.05
N LYS A 27 8.29 16.52 9.10
CA LYS A 27 9.30 15.48 8.86
C LYS A 27 9.16 14.31 9.83
N ARG A 28 9.01 14.59 11.13
CA ARG A 28 8.81 13.57 12.16
C ARG A 28 7.53 12.77 11.91
N ARG A 29 6.42 13.44 11.59
CA ARG A 29 5.14 12.79 11.28
C ARG A 29 5.26 11.88 10.08
N ARG A 30 5.89 12.35 9.00
CA ARG A 30 6.10 11.55 7.78
C ARG A 30 6.89 10.28 8.08
N MET A 31 7.95 10.37 8.86
CA MET A 31 8.75 9.21 9.28
C MET A 31 7.90 8.19 10.06
N GLN A 32 7.07 8.65 11.00
CA GLN A 32 6.17 7.76 11.76
C GLN A 32 5.11 7.10 10.87
N GLN A 33 4.54 7.84 9.92
CA GLN A 33 3.59 7.28 8.95
C GLN A 33 4.23 6.17 8.12
N LEU A 34 5.45 6.39 7.61
CA LEU A 34 6.19 5.39 6.84
C LEU A 34 6.50 4.15 7.68
N LYS A 35 6.88 4.31 8.96
CA LYS A 35 7.08 3.19 9.87
C LYS A 35 5.81 2.36 10.08
N LYS A 36 4.68 3.03 10.37
CA LYS A 36 3.37 2.37 10.52
C LYS A 36 2.92 1.71 9.21
N TRP A 37 3.17 2.34 8.07
CA TRP A 37 2.88 1.79 6.74
C TRP A 37 3.66 0.50 6.48
N SER A 38 4.97 0.52 6.69
CA SER A 38 5.83 -0.67 6.49
C SER A 38 5.37 -1.85 7.35
N GLN A 39 4.97 -1.61 8.60
CA GLN A 39 4.41 -2.66 9.46
C GLN A 39 3.11 -3.23 8.90
N ARG A 40 2.16 -2.36 8.51
CA ARG A 40 0.89 -2.77 7.89
C ARG A 40 1.12 -3.58 6.61
N GLU A 41 2.07 -3.17 5.78
CA GLU A 41 2.38 -3.85 4.53
C GLU A 41 2.93 -5.27 4.77
N LYS A 42 3.79 -5.44 5.78
CA LYS A 42 4.27 -6.78 6.20
C LYS A 42 3.11 -7.67 6.63
N GLU A 43 2.20 -7.15 7.45
CA GLU A 43 1.02 -7.88 7.92
C GLU A 43 0.08 -8.23 6.77
N TYR A 44 -0.19 -7.29 5.87
CA TYR A 44 -1.00 -7.49 4.67
C TYR A 44 -0.43 -8.59 3.77
N ASN A 45 0.88 -8.54 3.48
CA ASN A 45 1.54 -9.54 2.65
C ASN A 45 1.55 -10.93 3.30
N SER A 46 1.73 -11.01 4.62
CA SER A 46 1.61 -12.28 5.37
C SER A 46 0.21 -12.88 5.26
N ASN A 47 -0.83 -12.05 5.41
CA ASN A 47 -2.22 -12.48 5.28
C ASN A 47 -2.60 -12.85 3.84
N LYS A 48 -2.07 -12.13 2.84
CA LYS A 48 -2.24 -12.45 1.42
C LYS A 48 -1.68 -13.84 1.10
N ARG A 49 -0.44 -14.13 1.50
CA ARG A 49 0.18 -15.46 1.32
C ARG A 49 -0.63 -16.57 1.98
N LYS A 50 -1.11 -16.36 3.22
CA LYS A 50 -2.00 -17.32 3.91
C LYS A 50 -3.28 -17.59 3.11
N LYS A 51 -3.90 -16.53 2.58
CA LYS A 51 -5.12 -16.65 1.78
C LYS A 51 -4.88 -17.38 0.46
N GLU A 52 -3.76 -17.11 -0.21
CA GLU A 52 -3.34 -17.80 -1.44
C GLU A 52 -3.11 -19.30 -1.20
N ILE A 53 -2.41 -19.67 -0.12
CA ILE A 53 -2.20 -21.08 0.27
C ILE A 53 -3.54 -21.79 0.52
N LEU A 54 -4.48 -21.12 1.20
CA LEU A 54 -5.82 -21.67 1.46
C LEU A 54 -6.66 -21.83 0.18
N LEU A 55 -6.56 -20.89 -0.76
CA LEU A 55 -7.23 -20.96 -2.07
C LEU A 55 -6.67 -22.08 -2.94
N ALA A 56 -5.33 -22.22 -2.97
CA ALA A 56 -4.64 -23.30 -3.67
C ALA A 56 -5.07 -24.68 -3.13
N LYS A 57 -5.15 -24.84 -1.81
CA LYS A 57 -5.66 -26.08 -1.17
C LYS A 57 -7.12 -26.40 -1.52
N LYS A 58 -7.93 -25.40 -1.85
CA LYS A 58 -9.35 -25.58 -2.25
C LYS A 58 -9.53 -25.78 -3.76
N GLY A 59 -8.46 -25.83 -4.54
CA GLY A 59 -8.51 -25.98 -6.00
C GLY A 59 -9.22 -24.83 -6.74
N LYS A 60 -9.57 -23.74 -6.04
CA LYS A 60 -10.21 -22.58 -6.65
C LYS A 60 -9.12 -21.71 -7.26
N ARG A 61 -9.01 -21.75 -8.59
CA ARG A 61 -8.29 -20.69 -9.33
C ARG A 61 -8.97 -19.37 -8.99
N THR A 62 -8.18 -18.36 -8.63
CA THR A 62 -8.69 -17.02 -8.37
C THR A 62 -9.17 -16.45 -9.70
N ASP A 63 -10.46 -16.57 -9.98
CA ASP A 63 -11.07 -15.85 -11.08
C ASP A 63 -10.98 -14.35 -10.78
N TYR A 64 -10.20 -13.63 -11.57
CA TYR A 64 -10.01 -12.20 -11.39
C TYR A 64 -11.27 -11.49 -11.86
N LYS A 65 -11.90 -10.68 -11.01
CA LYS A 65 -13.15 -9.99 -11.39
C LYS A 65 -12.95 -8.86 -12.41
N VAL A 66 -11.69 -8.53 -12.73
CA VAL A 66 -11.30 -7.44 -13.62
C VAL A 66 -10.31 -7.99 -14.62
N HIS A 67 -10.59 -7.81 -15.90
CA HIS A 67 -9.74 -8.24 -17.01
C HIS A 67 -9.49 -7.07 -17.97
N PHE A 68 -8.32 -7.09 -18.59
CA PHE A 68 -7.97 -6.21 -19.70
C PHE A 68 -8.01 -6.99 -21.02
N VAL A 69 -8.07 -6.28 -22.14
CA VAL A 69 -8.05 -6.91 -23.46
C VAL A 69 -6.72 -7.66 -23.64
N PRO A 70 -6.71 -8.88 -24.23
CA PRO A 70 -5.50 -9.70 -24.35
C PRO A 70 -4.31 -9.01 -25.02
N SER A 71 -4.56 -8.14 -26.00
CA SER A 71 -3.51 -7.36 -26.67
C SER A 71 -2.77 -6.41 -25.72
N VAL A 72 -3.50 -5.77 -24.79
CA VAL A 72 -2.91 -4.91 -23.76
C VAL A 72 -2.11 -5.73 -22.76
N MET A 73 -2.66 -6.88 -22.33
CA MET A 73 -1.96 -7.77 -21.40
C MET A 73 -0.64 -8.31 -21.99
N LEU A 74 -0.66 -8.73 -23.25
CA LEU A 74 0.53 -9.21 -23.96
C LEU A 74 1.58 -8.11 -24.13
N LEU A 75 1.14 -6.90 -24.51
CA LEU A 75 2.05 -5.75 -24.69
C LEU A 75 2.73 -5.38 -23.37
N GLU A 76 1.98 -5.32 -22.27
CA GLU A 76 2.52 -5.02 -20.93
C GLU A 76 3.45 -6.14 -20.42
N ALA A 77 3.11 -7.42 -20.64
CA ALA A 77 3.98 -8.55 -20.29
C ALA A 77 5.31 -8.49 -21.04
N ALA A 78 5.28 -8.21 -22.35
CA ALA A 78 6.47 -8.04 -23.16
C ALA A 78 7.33 -6.85 -22.69
N ALA A 79 6.70 -5.72 -22.33
CA ALA A 79 7.40 -4.54 -21.81
C ALA A 79 8.11 -4.80 -20.46
N ARG A 80 7.54 -5.68 -19.61
CA ARG A 80 8.16 -6.13 -18.35
C ARG A 80 9.16 -7.28 -18.52
N ASN A 81 9.34 -7.79 -19.74
CA ASN A 81 10.14 -8.97 -20.04
C ASN A 81 9.68 -10.24 -19.28
N ASP A 82 8.36 -10.37 -19.05
CA ASP A 82 7.73 -11.50 -18.36
C ASP A 82 7.11 -12.47 -19.38
N ILE A 83 7.98 -13.24 -20.04
CA ILE A 83 7.63 -14.08 -21.19
C ILE A 83 6.71 -15.25 -20.79
N GLU A 84 6.78 -15.70 -19.54
CA GLU A 84 5.95 -16.80 -19.04
C GLU A 84 4.48 -16.37 -18.80
N GLU A 85 4.21 -15.08 -18.56
CA GLU A 85 2.85 -14.57 -18.37
C GLU A 85 2.05 -14.48 -19.69
N GLY A 86 2.73 -14.41 -20.84
CA GLY A 86 2.09 -14.29 -22.16
C GLY A 86 1.87 -15.61 -22.91
N LYS A 87 2.24 -16.76 -22.34
CA LYS A 87 2.00 -18.11 -22.90
C LYS A 87 0.62 -18.63 -22.51
#